data_AF-A0A962LGX0-F1
#
_entry.id   AF-A0A962LGX0-F1
#
_cell.length_a   1.000
_cell.length_b   1.000
_cell.length_c   1.000
_cell.angle_alpha   90.00
_cell.angle_beta   90.00
_cell.angle_gamma   90.00
#
_symmetry.space_group_name_H-M   'P 1'
#
loop_
_entity.id
_entity.type
_entity.pdbx_description
1 polymer ?
#
loop_
_entity_poly.entity_id
_entity_poly.type
_entity_poly.pdbx_seq_one_letter_code
_entity_poly.pdbx_strand_id
1 'polypeptide(L)'
;MTGVRKAVASDIDELLRLEGLAFRGDRLSRRSFKRWLKHPGCVFLVSEENGVLCGYILVILRRGTRLARLYSLAVDPACRGRGIASSLIELAEQRAREEGSLYMRLEVAGNNDAAIKLYRRLGYSQFGMYQDYYEDHSDALRMEKCVHRLTPANDHRRIPWISQTTTFTCGPASLMMAMNGLDPDYSPSPLEEVQIWREATTIFMTSGHGGCHPVGLALAAASRGFEAEVWISNRGPLFVDGVRDPNKKRVMGLVHESFLEQAKKLKLPVRYADIDQAKLADCYARGDNVLILISTYRLDNRKAPHWVVLSGYDEHCLYFHDPDLEMGPYETIADENRDSIECQHVPIARQDFASMSLFGSRRLRTAVILRKP
;
A
#
# COMPACT_ATOMS: atom_id res chain seq x y z
N MET A 1 21.04 -25.95 -18.94
CA MET A 1 20.52 -25.02 -17.92
C MET A 1 19.97 -23.81 -18.64
N THR A 2 18.71 -23.47 -18.40
CA THR A 2 18.11 -22.26 -18.96
C THR A 2 18.67 -21.04 -18.23
N GLY A 3 19.35 -20.14 -18.94
CA GLY A 3 19.92 -18.91 -18.37
C GLY A 3 19.00 -17.72 -18.58
N VAL A 4 18.91 -16.80 -17.62
CA VAL A 4 18.26 -15.51 -17.82
C VAL A 4 19.32 -14.41 -17.88
N ARG A 5 19.29 -13.59 -18.94
CA ARG A 5 20.24 -12.49 -19.15
C ARG A 5 19.54 -11.24 -19.70
N LYS A 6 20.27 -10.12 -19.70
CA LYS A 6 19.80 -8.91 -20.41
C LYS A 6 19.70 -9.17 -21.91
N ALA A 7 18.65 -8.64 -22.53
CA ALA A 7 18.49 -8.66 -23.98
C ALA A 7 19.56 -7.79 -24.66
N VAL A 8 20.08 -8.24 -25.80
CA VAL A 8 21.09 -7.53 -26.60
C VAL A 8 20.63 -7.33 -28.04
N ALA A 9 21.36 -6.51 -28.81
CA ALA A 9 20.97 -6.18 -30.18
C ALA A 9 20.92 -7.37 -31.13
N SER A 10 21.74 -8.40 -30.91
CA SER A 10 21.72 -9.64 -31.70
C SER A 10 20.49 -10.52 -31.44
N ASP A 11 19.73 -10.28 -30.37
CA ASP A 11 18.53 -11.05 -30.03
C ASP A 11 17.31 -10.66 -30.87
N ILE A 12 17.35 -9.55 -31.62
CA ILE A 12 16.17 -8.94 -32.25
C ILE A 12 15.43 -9.89 -33.19
N ASP A 13 16.16 -10.66 -34.00
CA ASP A 13 15.52 -11.58 -34.96
C ASP A 13 14.76 -12.69 -34.24
N GLU A 14 15.34 -13.19 -33.15
CA GLU A 14 14.74 -14.22 -32.32
C GLU A 14 13.60 -13.70 -31.44
N LEU A 15 13.70 -12.45 -30.96
CA LEU A 15 12.60 -11.74 -30.29
C LEU A 15 11.39 -11.57 -31.21
N LEU A 16 11.61 -11.28 -32.49
CA LEU A 16 10.53 -11.20 -33.49
C LEU A 16 9.91 -12.58 -33.77
N ARG A 17 10.72 -13.65 -33.76
CA ARG A 17 10.22 -15.03 -33.83
C ARG A 17 9.30 -15.34 -32.65
N LEU A 18 9.75 -15.05 -31.43
CA LEU A 18 8.96 -15.25 -30.20
C LEU A 18 7.65 -14.45 -30.22
N GLU A 19 7.70 -13.18 -30.65
CA GLU A 19 6.49 -12.34 -30.83
C GLU A 19 5.47 -12.97 -31.78
N GLY A 20 5.94 -13.45 -32.93
CA GLY A 20 5.08 -14.06 -33.94
C GLY A 20 4.41 -15.35 -33.45
N LEU A 21 5.06 -16.10 -32.58
CA LEU A 21 4.54 -17.33 -31.98
C LEU A 21 3.62 -17.07 -30.78
N ALA A 22 3.90 -16.02 -29.99
CA ALA A 22 3.20 -15.76 -28.75
C ALA A 22 1.90 -14.97 -28.94
N PHE A 23 1.85 -14.05 -29.91
CA PHE A 23 0.74 -13.10 -30.06
C PHE A 23 0.11 -13.16 -31.46
N ARG A 24 -1.22 -13.00 -31.52
CA ARG A 24 -1.98 -12.92 -32.79
C ARG A 24 -2.06 -11.50 -33.35
N GLY A 25 -2.16 -10.50 -32.48
CA GLY A 25 -2.14 -9.05 -32.76
C GLY A 25 -1.27 -8.31 -31.73
N ASP A 26 -1.32 -6.97 -31.70
CA ASP A 26 -0.65 -6.13 -30.70
C ASP A 26 0.88 -6.36 -30.53
N ARG A 27 1.54 -6.78 -31.61
CA ARG A 27 2.95 -7.21 -31.59
C ARG A 27 3.94 -6.06 -31.47
N LEU A 28 5.06 -6.32 -30.80
CA LEU A 28 6.20 -5.42 -30.81
C LEU A 28 6.97 -5.47 -32.13
N SER A 29 7.03 -4.33 -32.81
CA SER A 29 7.83 -4.18 -34.03
C SER A 29 9.34 -4.25 -33.76
N ARG A 30 10.12 -4.54 -34.82
CA ARG A 30 11.60 -4.43 -34.79
C ARG A 30 12.07 -3.07 -34.27
N ARG A 31 11.38 -1.99 -34.67
CA ARG A 31 11.68 -0.63 -34.21
C ARG A 31 11.44 -0.49 -32.69
N SER A 32 10.36 -1.08 -32.18
CA SER A 32 10.05 -1.11 -30.74
C SER A 32 11.14 -1.83 -29.96
N PHE A 33 11.60 -3.00 -30.41
CA PHE A 33 12.71 -3.71 -29.75
C PHE A 33 14.01 -2.91 -29.76
N LYS A 34 14.41 -2.36 -30.91
CA LYS A 34 15.60 -1.50 -31.01
C LYS A 34 15.54 -0.30 -30.06
N ARG A 35 14.35 0.30 -29.90
CA ARG A 35 14.12 1.42 -28.98
C ARG A 35 14.31 0.97 -27.53
N TRP A 36 13.66 -0.12 -27.12
CA TRP A 36 13.70 -0.59 -25.73
C TRP A 36 15.08 -1.11 -25.32
N LEU A 37 15.81 -1.78 -26.21
CA LEU A 37 17.19 -2.20 -25.95
C LEU A 37 18.14 -1.04 -25.63
N LYS A 38 17.83 0.19 -26.07
CA LYS A 38 18.61 1.40 -25.81
C LYS A 38 18.05 2.26 -24.68
N HIS A 39 16.86 1.93 -24.17
CA HIS A 39 16.16 2.80 -23.24
C HIS A 39 16.63 2.55 -21.80
N PRO A 40 17.14 3.56 -21.07
CA PRO A 40 17.68 3.37 -19.73
C PRO A 40 16.61 3.19 -18.64
N GLY A 41 15.33 3.36 -18.99
CA GLY A 41 14.19 3.20 -18.08
C GLY A 41 13.42 1.90 -18.30
N CYS A 42 14.09 0.80 -18.61
CA CYS A 42 13.44 -0.51 -18.71
C CYS A 42 14.33 -1.65 -18.22
N VAL A 43 13.67 -2.72 -17.76
CA VAL A 43 14.27 -4.03 -17.55
C VAL A 43 13.88 -4.91 -18.73
N PHE A 44 14.84 -5.30 -19.55
CA PHE A 44 14.61 -6.17 -20.70
C PHE A 44 15.48 -7.42 -20.58
N LEU A 45 14.83 -8.55 -20.30
CA LEU A 45 15.49 -9.83 -20.05
C LEU A 45 15.01 -10.87 -21.06
N VAL A 46 15.91 -11.80 -21.39
CA VAL A 46 15.64 -12.98 -22.21
C VAL A 46 16.03 -14.24 -21.45
N SER A 47 15.30 -15.31 -21.70
CA SER A 47 15.62 -16.66 -21.24
C SER A 47 16.12 -17.47 -22.42
N GLU A 48 17.27 -18.12 -22.27
CA GLU A 48 17.92 -18.90 -23.34
C GLU A 48 18.28 -20.32 -22.91
N GLU A 49 18.18 -21.26 -23.85
CA GLU A 49 18.62 -22.64 -23.70
C GLU A 49 19.36 -23.06 -24.97
N ASN A 50 20.61 -23.53 -24.83
CA ASN A 50 21.47 -23.95 -25.94
C ASN A 50 21.59 -22.92 -27.09
N GLY A 51 21.62 -21.62 -26.73
CA GLY A 51 21.74 -20.52 -27.70
C GLY A 51 20.45 -20.13 -28.40
N VAL A 52 19.31 -20.73 -28.05
CA VAL A 52 17.98 -20.38 -28.57
C VAL A 52 17.19 -19.66 -27.49
N LEU A 53 16.49 -18.57 -27.84
CA LEU A 53 15.66 -17.87 -26.86
C LEU A 53 14.35 -18.64 -26.66
N CYS A 54 14.04 -18.93 -25.40
CA CYS A 54 12.82 -19.62 -24.99
C CYS A 54 11.75 -18.63 -24.49
N GLY A 55 12.11 -17.38 -24.22
CA GLY A 55 11.18 -16.34 -23.81
C GLY A 55 11.85 -15.01 -23.50
N TYR A 56 11.05 -13.96 -23.34
CA TYR A 56 11.51 -12.64 -22.97
C TYR A 56 10.50 -11.91 -22.08
N ILE A 57 10.98 -10.94 -21.30
CA ILE A 57 10.15 -9.99 -20.56
C ILE A 57 10.67 -8.57 -20.73
N LEU A 58 9.75 -7.63 -20.93
CA LEU A 58 10.02 -6.21 -21.02
C LEU A 58 9.19 -5.46 -19.98
N VAL A 59 9.88 -4.81 -19.04
CA VAL A 59 9.27 -3.99 -17.98
C VAL A 59 9.72 -2.54 -18.14
N ILE A 60 8.78 -1.61 -18.14
CA ILE A 60 9.04 -0.17 -18.23
C ILE A 60 9.05 0.42 -16.81
N LEU A 61 10.12 1.14 -16.47
CA LEU A 61 10.29 1.79 -15.16
C LEU A 61 9.85 3.25 -15.25
N ARG A 62 8.78 3.62 -14.54
CA ARG A 62 8.27 4.99 -14.53
C ARG A 62 8.93 5.81 -13.41
N ARG A 63 9.95 6.60 -13.77
CA ARG A 63 10.78 7.41 -12.85
C ARG A 63 10.00 8.40 -11.97
N GLY A 64 8.76 8.76 -12.32
CA GLY A 64 7.93 9.68 -11.53
C GLY A 64 6.92 9.04 -10.59
N THR A 65 6.62 7.74 -10.73
CA THR A 65 5.52 7.09 -9.99
C THR A 65 5.97 5.86 -9.21
N ARG A 66 7.27 5.56 -9.19
CA ARG A 66 7.85 4.32 -8.62
C ARG A 66 7.07 3.07 -9.03
N LEU A 67 6.54 3.09 -10.26
CA LEU A 67 5.71 2.03 -10.81
C LEU A 67 6.48 1.39 -11.96
N ALA A 68 6.62 0.08 -11.89
CA ALA A 68 7.02 -0.75 -13.01
C ALA A 68 5.78 -1.19 -13.78
N ARG A 69 5.83 -1.17 -15.11
CA ARG A 69 4.80 -1.78 -15.97
C ARG A 69 5.40 -2.96 -16.69
N LEU A 70 4.92 -4.18 -16.41
CA LEU A 70 5.19 -5.33 -17.26
C LEU A 70 4.48 -5.08 -18.58
N TYR A 71 5.26 -4.74 -19.60
CA TYR A 71 4.76 -4.25 -20.88
C TYR A 71 4.58 -5.37 -21.90
N SER A 72 5.47 -6.35 -21.89
CA SER A 72 5.29 -7.58 -22.67
C SER A 72 6.04 -8.76 -22.06
N LEU A 73 5.46 -9.95 -22.18
CA LEU A 73 6.02 -11.23 -21.75
C LEU A 73 5.65 -12.30 -22.77
N ALA A 74 6.65 -12.93 -23.38
CA ALA A 74 6.44 -14.02 -24.32
C ALA A 74 7.28 -15.23 -23.91
N VAL A 75 6.69 -16.42 -24.05
CA VAL A 75 7.41 -17.70 -23.91
C VAL A 75 7.06 -18.55 -25.13
N ASP A 76 8.09 -19.16 -25.72
CA ASP A 76 7.96 -20.09 -26.83
C ASP A 76 6.93 -21.18 -26.45
N PRO A 77 5.88 -21.41 -27.28
CA PRO A 77 4.89 -22.44 -27.00
C PRO A 77 5.47 -23.82 -26.66
N ALA A 78 6.59 -24.21 -27.30
CA ALA A 78 7.24 -25.50 -27.06
C ALA A 78 7.95 -25.59 -25.69
N CYS A 79 8.21 -24.45 -25.05
CA CYS A 79 8.92 -24.32 -23.78
C CYS A 79 7.99 -23.99 -22.60
N ARG A 80 6.68 -23.89 -22.82
CA ARG A 80 5.69 -23.62 -21.76
C ARG A 80 5.61 -24.74 -20.73
N GLY A 81 5.12 -24.42 -19.54
CA GLY A 81 5.02 -25.37 -18.42
C GLY A 81 6.35 -25.64 -17.68
N ARG A 82 7.47 -25.06 -18.14
CA ARG A 82 8.82 -25.26 -17.57
C ARG A 82 9.26 -24.17 -16.59
N GLY A 83 8.35 -23.29 -16.14
CA GLY A 83 8.65 -22.21 -15.20
C GLY A 83 9.32 -20.96 -15.77
N ILE A 84 9.62 -20.90 -17.07
CA ILE A 84 10.34 -19.78 -17.72
C ILE A 84 9.69 -18.41 -17.45
N ALA A 85 8.36 -18.32 -17.61
CA ALA A 85 7.64 -17.07 -17.37
C ALA A 85 7.78 -16.60 -15.91
N SER A 86 7.68 -17.53 -14.95
CA SER A 86 7.87 -17.23 -13.53
C SER A 86 9.28 -16.70 -13.25
N SER A 87 10.32 -17.37 -13.76
CA SER A 87 11.71 -16.94 -13.56
C SER A 87 12.00 -15.57 -14.19
N LEU A 88 11.42 -15.29 -15.37
CA LEU A 88 11.53 -13.98 -16.01
C LEU A 88 10.85 -12.88 -15.18
N ILE A 89 9.62 -13.12 -14.69
CA ILE A 89 8.88 -12.16 -13.87
C ILE A 89 9.61 -11.90 -12.55
N GLU A 90 10.00 -12.94 -11.81
CA GLU A 90 10.68 -12.80 -10.52
C GLU A 90 11.98 -11.99 -10.63
N LEU A 91 12.80 -12.27 -11.66
CA LEU A 91 14.01 -11.50 -11.87
C LEU A 91 13.70 -10.06 -12.30
N ALA A 92 12.67 -9.83 -13.11
CA ALA A 92 12.26 -8.49 -13.49
C ALA A 92 11.69 -7.68 -12.31
N GLU A 93 10.95 -8.32 -11.40
CA GLU A 93 10.49 -7.73 -10.14
C GLU A 93 11.66 -7.34 -9.24
N GLN A 94 12.66 -8.22 -9.11
CA GLN A 94 13.88 -7.90 -8.37
C GLN A 94 14.59 -6.68 -8.96
N ARG A 95 14.80 -6.64 -10.28
CA ARG A 95 15.42 -5.49 -10.95
C ARG A 95 14.58 -4.21 -10.81
N ALA A 96 13.27 -4.31 -10.91
CA ALA A 96 12.38 -3.17 -10.72
C ALA A 96 12.49 -2.60 -9.29
N ARG A 97 12.62 -3.47 -8.29
CA ARG A 97 12.86 -3.10 -6.89
C ARG A 97 14.21 -2.42 -6.69
N GLU A 98 15.28 -3.00 -7.24
CA GLU A 98 16.63 -2.41 -7.20
C GLU A 98 16.66 -1.00 -7.80
N GLU A 99 15.80 -0.73 -8.79
CA GLU A 99 15.61 0.58 -9.42
C GLU A 99 14.55 1.46 -8.70
N GLY A 100 14.11 1.07 -7.49
CA GLY A 100 13.24 1.85 -6.61
C GLY A 100 11.74 1.81 -6.95
N SER A 101 11.28 0.82 -7.73
CA SER A 101 9.85 0.61 -7.98
C SER A 101 9.19 -0.07 -6.79
N LEU A 102 8.04 0.45 -6.37
CA LEU A 102 7.23 -0.09 -5.28
C LEU A 102 6.22 -1.13 -5.76
N TYR A 103 5.62 -0.88 -6.92
CA TYR A 103 4.59 -1.73 -7.50
C TYR A 103 4.98 -2.14 -8.92
N MET A 104 4.58 -3.34 -9.31
CA MET A 104 4.54 -3.77 -10.71
C MET A 104 3.08 -3.93 -11.14
N ARG A 105 2.73 -3.30 -12.27
CA ARG A 105 1.40 -3.39 -12.89
C ARG A 105 1.49 -4.03 -14.27
N LEU A 106 0.39 -4.67 -14.64
CA LEU A 106 0.22 -5.28 -15.95
C LEU A 106 -1.22 -5.18 -16.42
N GLU A 107 -1.38 -5.37 -17.72
CA GLU A 107 -2.65 -5.58 -18.38
C GLU A 107 -2.65 -6.97 -19.01
N VAL A 108 -3.75 -7.71 -18.87
CA VAL A 108 -3.92 -9.05 -19.43
C VAL A 108 -5.33 -9.18 -20.01
N ALA A 109 -5.45 -9.78 -21.20
CA ALA A 109 -6.76 -10.03 -21.81
C ALA A 109 -7.61 -10.92 -20.91
N GLY A 110 -8.90 -10.56 -20.73
CA GLY A 110 -9.81 -11.29 -19.84
C GLY A 110 -10.02 -12.76 -20.20
N ASN A 111 -9.73 -13.15 -21.44
CA ASN A 111 -9.80 -14.52 -21.94
C ASN A 111 -8.47 -15.30 -21.82
N ASN A 112 -7.41 -14.71 -21.25
CA ASN A 112 -6.10 -15.35 -21.12
C ASN A 112 -5.93 -16.04 -19.76
N ASP A 113 -6.72 -17.09 -19.53
CA ASP A 113 -6.76 -17.84 -18.26
C ASP A 113 -5.38 -18.32 -17.78
N ALA A 114 -4.52 -18.73 -18.71
CA ALA A 114 -3.19 -19.23 -18.40
C ALA A 114 -2.30 -18.14 -17.80
N ALA A 115 -2.31 -16.93 -18.38
CA ALA A 115 -1.56 -15.79 -17.86
C ALA A 115 -2.18 -15.27 -16.55
N ILE A 116 -3.51 -15.18 -16.45
CA ILE A 116 -4.20 -14.75 -15.23
C ILE A 116 -3.85 -15.67 -14.05
N LYS A 117 -3.89 -17.00 -14.24
CA LYS A 117 -3.49 -17.97 -13.21
C LYS A 117 -2.02 -17.85 -12.83
N LEU A 118 -1.13 -17.60 -13.80
CA LEU A 118 0.29 -17.34 -13.54
C LEU A 118 0.47 -16.09 -12.65
N TYR A 119 -0.16 -14.98 -13.01
CA TYR A 119 -0.04 -13.72 -12.27
C TYR A 119 -0.61 -13.84 -10.86
N ARG A 120 -1.79 -14.43 -10.69
CA ARG A 120 -2.38 -14.70 -9.35
C ARG A 120 -1.44 -15.54 -8.48
N ARG A 121 -0.86 -16.62 -9.02
CA ARG A 121 0.11 -17.47 -8.30
C ARG A 121 1.38 -16.70 -7.90
N LEU A 122 1.78 -15.71 -8.70
CA LEU A 122 2.92 -14.85 -8.39
C LEU A 122 2.55 -13.70 -7.43
N GLY A 123 1.31 -13.61 -6.97
CA GLY A 123 0.85 -12.60 -6.01
C GLY A 123 0.39 -11.29 -6.64
N TYR A 124 -0.11 -11.32 -7.87
CA TYR A 124 -0.79 -10.17 -8.47
C TYR A 124 -2.29 -10.24 -8.21
N SER A 125 -2.88 -9.12 -7.79
CA SER A 125 -4.32 -8.96 -7.61
C SER A 125 -4.91 -8.01 -8.65
N GLN A 126 -6.19 -8.19 -8.97
CA GLN A 126 -6.89 -7.33 -9.93
C GLN A 126 -7.38 -6.06 -9.22
N PHE A 127 -7.07 -4.89 -9.77
CA PHE A 127 -7.50 -3.59 -9.19
C PHE A 127 -8.38 -2.77 -10.15
N GLY A 128 -8.59 -3.26 -11.39
CA GLY A 128 -9.47 -2.60 -12.34
C GLY A 128 -9.51 -3.30 -13.70
N MET A 129 -10.18 -2.67 -14.64
CA MET A 129 -10.35 -3.17 -16.01
C MET A 129 -10.41 -2.00 -16.99
N TYR A 130 -9.83 -2.18 -18.18
CA TYR A 130 -10.13 -1.33 -19.34
C TYR A 130 -11.08 -2.07 -20.27
N GLN A 131 -12.14 -1.39 -20.70
CA GLN A 131 -13.05 -1.91 -21.71
C GLN A 131 -12.45 -1.70 -23.11
N ASP A 132 -12.68 -2.66 -24.00
CA ASP A 132 -12.34 -2.55 -25.44
C ASP A 132 -10.86 -2.12 -25.65
N TYR A 133 -9.93 -2.84 -25.01
CA TYR A 133 -8.54 -2.41 -24.89
C TYR A 133 -7.62 -3.01 -25.96
N TYR A 134 -7.83 -4.26 -26.34
CA TYR A 134 -7.01 -4.97 -27.33
C TYR A 134 -7.59 -4.86 -28.74
N GLU A 135 -6.78 -5.15 -29.77
CA GLU A 135 -7.20 -5.10 -31.19
C GLU A 135 -8.41 -6.00 -31.50
N ASP A 136 -8.63 -7.07 -30.71
CA ASP A 136 -9.77 -7.99 -30.85
C ASP A 136 -11.01 -7.56 -30.05
N HIS A 137 -11.03 -6.31 -29.57
CA HIS A 137 -12.07 -5.72 -28.72
C HIS A 137 -12.23 -6.39 -27.35
N SER A 138 -11.26 -7.20 -26.93
CA SER A 138 -11.29 -7.78 -25.59
C SER A 138 -10.91 -6.77 -24.51
N ASP A 139 -11.52 -6.95 -23.34
CA ASP A 139 -11.22 -6.15 -22.16
C ASP A 139 -9.85 -6.54 -21.58
N ALA A 140 -9.16 -5.56 -20.98
CA ALA A 140 -7.94 -5.77 -20.24
C ALA A 140 -8.19 -5.74 -18.74
N LEU A 141 -7.97 -6.88 -18.08
CA LEU A 141 -7.83 -6.92 -16.63
C LEU A 141 -6.53 -6.22 -16.24
N ARG A 142 -6.61 -5.32 -15.27
CA ARG A 142 -5.47 -4.59 -14.72
C ARG A 142 -5.08 -5.24 -13.40
N MET A 143 -3.87 -5.76 -13.34
CA MET A 143 -3.36 -6.44 -12.15
C MET A 143 -2.14 -5.73 -11.60
N GLU A 144 -1.93 -5.81 -10.28
CA GLU A 144 -0.79 -5.21 -9.61
C GLU A 144 -0.23 -6.09 -8.50
N LYS A 145 1.04 -5.86 -8.17
CA LYS A 145 1.76 -6.50 -7.06
C LYS A 145 2.70 -5.49 -6.42
N CYS A 146 2.73 -5.44 -5.09
CA CYS A 146 3.79 -4.77 -4.36
C CYS A 146 5.11 -5.55 -4.52
N VAL A 147 6.09 -4.94 -5.18
CA VAL A 147 7.40 -5.55 -5.44
C VAL A 147 8.48 -5.06 -4.50
N HIS A 148 8.30 -3.91 -3.84
CA HIS A 148 9.22 -3.40 -2.82
C HIS A 148 8.83 -3.93 -1.45
N ARG A 149 9.61 -4.86 -0.94
CA ARG A 149 9.43 -5.37 0.42
C ARG A 149 10.32 -4.59 1.35
N LEU A 150 9.81 -4.24 2.54
CA LEU A 150 10.66 -3.89 3.65
C LEU A 150 11.65 -5.04 3.84
N THR A 151 12.91 -4.79 3.49
CA THR A 151 13.98 -5.71 3.88
C THR A 151 14.24 -5.33 5.32
N PRO A 152 13.94 -6.18 6.32
CA PRO A 152 14.19 -5.86 7.70
C PRO A 152 15.71 -5.88 7.87
N ALA A 153 16.37 -4.78 7.51
CA ALA A 153 17.75 -4.55 7.86
C ALA A 153 17.74 -4.31 9.37
N ASN A 154 17.96 -5.38 10.14
CA ASN A 154 18.17 -5.37 11.58
C ASN A 154 17.01 -4.91 12.47
N ASP A 155 15.77 -4.87 11.99
CA ASP A 155 14.65 -4.48 12.85
C ASP A 155 14.03 -5.67 13.59
N HIS A 156 14.43 -5.85 14.85
CA HIS A 156 13.85 -6.83 15.78
C HIS A 156 12.45 -6.42 16.27
N ARG A 157 11.91 -5.29 15.80
CA ARG A 157 10.71 -4.67 16.34
C ARG A 157 9.47 -5.02 15.51
N ARG A 158 8.86 -6.15 15.86
CA ARG A 158 7.56 -6.55 15.30
C ARG A 158 6.45 -5.80 16.00
N ILE A 159 5.73 -4.97 15.24
CA ILE A 159 4.39 -4.54 15.59
C ILE A 159 3.44 -5.58 14.98
N PRO A 160 2.70 -6.37 15.77
CA PRO A 160 1.82 -7.37 15.21
C PRO A 160 0.67 -6.70 14.45
N TRP A 161 0.35 -7.27 13.29
CA TRP A 161 -0.75 -6.78 12.48
C TRP A 161 -2.08 -7.30 12.99
N ILE A 162 -3.06 -6.42 13.08
CA ILE A 162 -4.42 -6.71 13.54
C ILE A 162 -5.39 -6.05 12.55
N SER A 163 -6.28 -6.85 11.97
CA SER A 163 -7.38 -6.35 11.14
C SER A 163 -8.41 -5.62 11.98
N GLN A 164 -8.98 -4.54 11.46
CA GLN A 164 -10.23 -4.01 11.99
C GLN A 164 -11.35 -5.04 11.80
N THR A 165 -12.25 -5.14 12.77
CA THR A 165 -13.44 -6.02 12.70
C THR A 165 -14.67 -5.29 12.17
N THR A 166 -14.61 -3.95 12.07
CA THR A 166 -15.69 -3.12 11.54
C THR A 166 -15.16 -2.06 10.58
N THR A 167 -16.03 -1.53 9.71
CA THR A 167 -15.66 -0.51 8.70
C THR A 167 -15.34 0.88 9.26
N PHE A 168 -15.35 1.06 10.58
CA PHE A 168 -15.15 2.35 11.24
C PHE A 168 -14.15 2.32 12.39
N THR A 169 -13.42 1.22 12.55
CA THR A 169 -12.53 0.98 13.69
C THR A 169 -11.05 0.99 13.29
N CYS A 170 -10.68 1.60 12.16
CA CYS A 170 -9.27 1.71 11.75
C CYS A 170 -8.38 2.37 12.81
N GLY A 171 -8.87 3.42 13.48
CA GLY A 171 -8.19 4.07 14.61
C GLY A 171 -7.95 3.11 15.79
N PRO A 172 -9.00 2.48 16.33
CA PRO A 172 -8.90 1.44 17.35
C PRO A 172 -7.96 0.28 17.00
N ALA A 173 -8.11 -0.33 15.83
CA ALA A 173 -7.27 -1.43 15.39
C ALA A 173 -5.80 -1.00 15.29
N SER A 174 -5.54 0.19 14.74
CA SER A 174 -4.21 0.81 14.74
C SER A 174 -3.67 1.04 16.15
N LEU A 175 -4.51 1.48 17.09
CA LEU A 175 -4.09 1.68 18.47
C LEU A 175 -3.73 0.37 19.15
N MET A 176 -4.53 -0.67 18.97
CA MET A 176 -4.24 -2.01 19.49
C MET A 176 -2.95 -2.58 18.92
N MET A 177 -2.69 -2.42 17.61
CA MET A 177 -1.41 -2.82 17.01
C MET A 177 -0.24 -2.08 17.67
N ALA A 178 -0.35 -0.77 17.83
CA ALA A 178 0.70 0.05 18.44
C ALA A 178 0.93 -0.30 19.93
N MET A 179 -0.12 -0.60 20.70
CA MET A 179 -0.01 -1.05 22.10
C MET A 179 0.63 -2.44 22.17
N ASN A 180 0.19 -3.39 21.34
CA ASN A 180 0.75 -4.74 21.28
C ASN A 180 2.22 -4.77 20.85
N GLY A 181 2.63 -3.87 19.96
CA GLY A 181 4.04 -3.69 19.59
C GLY A 181 4.92 -3.07 20.69
N LEU A 182 4.34 -2.51 21.76
CA LEU A 182 5.07 -1.97 22.92
C LEU A 182 5.04 -2.93 24.13
N ASP A 183 3.96 -3.68 24.27
CA ASP A 183 3.74 -4.63 25.35
C ASP A 183 3.35 -6.01 24.81
N PRO A 184 4.28 -7.00 24.84
CA PRO A 184 3.99 -8.36 24.40
C PRO A 184 2.90 -9.07 25.20
N ASP A 185 2.63 -8.63 26.43
CA ASP A 185 1.61 -9.23 27.30
C ASP A 185 0.20 -8.64 27.02
N TYR A 186 0.11 -7.52 26.30
CA TYR A 186 -1.15 -6.92 25.89
C TYR A 186 -1.88 -7.83 24.90
N SER A 187 -3.12 -8.21 25.21
CA SER A 187 -3.93 -9.12 24.39
C SER A 187 -5.11 -8.37 23.76
N PRO A 188 -5.03 -8.00 22.46
CA PRO A 188 -6.09 -7.27 21.78
C PRO A 188 -7.35 -8.13 21.64
N SER A 189 -8.52 -7.49 21.66
CA SER A 189 -9.81 -8.17 21.44
C SER A 189 -10.80 -7.33 20.64
N PRO A 190 -11.74 -7.96 19.90
CA PRO A 190 -12.81 -7.22 19.20
C PRO A 190 -13.67 -6.36 20.14
N LEU A 191 -13.83 -6.77 21.41
CA LEU A 191 -14.55 -5.98 22.40
C LEU A 191 -13.79 -4.70 22.73
N GLU A 192 -12.48 -4.79 22.93
CA GLU A 192 -11.63 -3.64 23.22
C GLU A 192 -11.57 -2.67 22.04
N GLU A 193 -11.54 -3.18 20.80
CA GLU A 193 -11.63 -2.37 19.58
C GLU A 193 -12.85 -1.43 19.60
N VAL A 194 -14.03 -1.97 19.94
CA VAL A 194 -15.27 -1.20 20.05
C VAL A 194 -15.24 -0.25 21.25
N GLN A 195 -14.61 -0.63 22.36
CA GLN A 195 -14.44 0.25 23.53
C GLN A 195 -13.57 1.46 23.19
N ILE A 196 -12.41 1.26 22.57
CA ILE A 196 -11.53 2.33 22.09
C ILE A 196 -12.30 3.24 21.12
N TRP A 197 -13.10 2.67 20.22
CA TRP A 197 -13.92 3.48 19.32
C TRP A 197 -14.90 4.38 20.07
N ARG A 198 -15.61 3.84 21.08
CA ARG A 198 -16.53 4.61 21.93
C ARG A 198 -15.81 5.72 22.71
N GLU A 199 -14.58 5.46 23.14
CA GLU A 199 -13.74 6.42 23.85
C GLU A 199 -13.19 7.52 22.93
N ALA A 200 -12.91 7.20 21.66
CA ALA A 200 -12.15 8.08 20.77
C ALA A 200 -12.96 8.76 19.66
N THR A 201 -14.17 8.28 19.34
CA THR A 201 -14.96 8.78 18.20
C THR A 201 -15.36 10.25 18.35
N THR A 202 -15.28 11.02 17.26
CA THR A 202 -15.79 12.41 17.24
C THR A 202 -17.30 12.54 17.08
N ILE A 203 -18.06 11.43 16.91
CA ILE A 203 -19.53 11.23 17.06
C ILE A 203 -20.06 10.15 16.09
N PHE A 204 -21.07 9.41 16.55
CA PHE A 204 -21.90 8.44 15.81
C PHE A 204 -22.91 9.15 14.86
N MET A 205 -22.94 8.78 13.57
CA MET A 205 -23.91 9.32 12.60
C MET A 205 -24.87 8.23 12.11
N THR A 206 -26.09 8.65 11.75
CA THR A 206 -27.06 7.83 10.98
C THR A 206 -26.64 7.62 9.51
N SER A 207 -25.65 8.37 9.01
CA SER A 207 -25.00 8.14 7.73
C SER A 207 -23.56 8.67 7.74
N GLY A 208 -22.61 7.86 7.22
CA GLY A 208 -21.18 8.12 7.22
C GLY A 208 -20.47 7.69 8.51
N HIS A 209 -19.21 7.25 8.40
CA HIS A 209 -18.43 6.81 9.57
C HIS A 209 -17.83 8.01 10.31
N GLY A 210 -18.11 8.12 11.61
CA GLY A 210 -17.43 9.08 12.47
C GLY A 210 -15.99 8.64 12.72
N GLY A 211 -15.02 9.49 12.39
CA GLY A 211 -13.59 9.19 12.61
C GLY A 211 -13.19 9.29 14.09
N CYS A 212 -12.15 8.55 14.47
CA CYS A 212 -11.54 8.68 15.79
C CYS A 212 -10.70 9.96 15.88
N HIS A 213 -10.91 10.71 16.97
CA HIS A 213 -10.14 11.90 17.30
C HIS A 213 -8.73 11.51 17.75
N PRO A 214 -7.66 12.21 17.30
CA PRO A 214 -6.29 11.88 17.71
C PRO A 214 -6.09 11.98 19.23
N VAL A 215 -6.69 12.99 19.87
CA VAL A 215 -6.66 13.13 21.34
C VAL A 215 -7.51 12.06 22.01
N GLY A 216 -8.62 11.65 21.40
CA GLY A 216 -9.45 10.56 21.93
C GLY A 216 -8.70 9.22 21.93
N LEU A 217 -7.99 8.90 20.84
CA LEU A 217 -7.12 7.72 20.76
C LEU A 217 -6.00 7.76 21.80
N ALA A 218 -5.35 8.91 21.98
CA ALA A 218 -4.29 9.06 22.96
C ALA A 218 -4.82 8.91 24.41
N LEU A 219 -6.02 9.43 24.70
CA LEU A 219 -6.68 9.23 25.99
C LEU A 219 -7.05 7.75 26.22
N ALA A 220 -7.53 7.05 25.19
CA ALA A 220 -7.81 5.62 25.25
C ALA A 220 -6.53 4.78 25.47
N ALA A 221 -5.38 5.22 24.93
CA ALA A 221 -4.09 4.59 25.22
C ALA A 221 -3.67 4.83 26.67
N ALA A 222 -3.81 6.07 27.15
CA ALA A 222 -3.47 6.44 28.52
C ALA A 222 -4.32 5.72 29.57
N SER A 223 -5.62 5.48 29.30
CA SER A 223 -6.49 4.69 30.17
C SER A 223 -6.06 3.22 30.26
N ARG A 224 -5.28 2.74 29.29
CA ARG A 224 -4.70 1.40 29.22
C ARG A 224 -3.24 1.34 29.70
N GLY A 225 -2.72 2.43 30.27
CA GLY A 225 -1.40 2.48 30.89
C GLY A 225 -0.25 2.86 29.96
N PHE A 226 -0.53 3.28 28.71
CA PHE A 226 0.51 3.71 27.78
C PHE A 226 0.74 5.23 27.85
N GLU A 227 2.00 5.65 27.74
CA GLU A 227 2.30 7.07 27.53
C GLU A 227 1.95 7.47 26.10
N ALA A 228 1.23 8.59 25.95
CA ALA A 228 0.78 9.07 24.65
C ALA A 228 1.05 10.56 24.45
N GLU A 229 1.39 10.93 23.22
CA GLU A 229 1.59 12.31 22.77
C GLU A 229 0.89 12.52 21.43
N VAL A 230 0.27 13.68 21.24
CA VAL A 230 -0.50 13.99 20.04
C VAL A 230 0.08 15.19 19.30
N TRP A 231 0.21 15.06 17.97
CA TRP A 231 0.59 16.15 17.07
C TRP A 231 -0.59 16.54 16.19
N ILE A 232 -0.88 17.84 16.08
CA ILE A 232 -2.00 18.37 15.28
C ILE A 232 -1.54 19.64 14.56
N SER A 233 -1.56 19.65 13.23
CA SER A 233 -1.15 20.82 12.45
C SER A 233 -2.15 21.99 12.50
N ASN A 234 -3.38 21.74 12.95
CA ASN A 234 -4.48 22.72 12.94
C ASN A 234 -5.02 22.95 14.35
N ARG A 235 -5.55 24.16 14.59
CA ARG A 235 -6.27 24.52 15.81
C ARG A 235 -7.79 24.43 15.62
N GLY A 236 -8.51 24.19 16.72
CA GLY A 236 -9.97 24.11 16.76
C GLY A 236 -10.52 22.74 16.33
N PRO A 237 -11.86 22.61 16.24
CA PRO A 237 -12.52 21.33 15.97
C PRO A 237 -12.03 20.65 14.69
N LEU A 238 -11.74 19.35 14.80
CA LEU A 238 -11.25 18.51 13.71
C LEU A 238 -12.42 17.82 12.99
N PHE A 239 -12.18 17.40 11.74
CA PHE A 239 -13.13 16.64 10.90
C PHE A 239 -14.46 17.34 10.57
N VAL A 240 -14.59 18.63 10.85
CA VAL A 240 -15.83 19.40 10.62
C VAL A 240 -16.03 19.86 9.17
N ASP A 241 -14.99 19.83 8.34
CA ASP A 241 -15.01 20.42 6.98
C ASP A 241 -16.01 19.72 6.05
N GLY A 242 -16.19 18.40 6.20
CA GLY A 242 -17.14 17.61 5.42
C GLY A 242 -18.59 17.69 5.92
N VAL A 243 -18.82 18.30 7.09
CA VAL A 243 -20.13 18.34 7.73
C VAL A 243 -20.87 19.59 7.27
N ARG A 244 -22.11 19.44 6.79
CA ARG A 244 -22.94 20.60 6.37
C ARG A 244 -23.88 21.09 7.46
N ASP A 245 -24.36 20.17 8.28
CA ASP A 245 -25.31 20.44 9.37
C ASP A 245 -24.62 21.21 10.52
N PRO A 246 -25.07 22.45 10.84
CA PRO A 246 -24.51 23.25 11.93
C PRO A 246 -24.64 22.61 13.31
N ASN A 247 -25.72 21.86 13.57
CA ASN A 247 -25.90 21.17 14.84
C ASN A 247 -24.87 20.06 14.99
N LYS A 248 -24.64 19.26 13.93
CA LYS A 248 -23.59 18.23 13.93
C LYS A 248 -22.20 18.84 14.19
N LYS A 249 -21.88 19.97 13.53
CA LYS A 249 -20.62 20.70 13.80
C LYS A 249 -20.49 21.13 15.26
N ARG A 250 -21.57 21.64 15.85
CA ARG A 250 -21.58 22.05 17.27
C ARG A 250 -21.30 20.87 18.19
N VAL A 251 -21.95 19.73 17.98
CA VAL A 251 -21.72 18.55 18.84
C VAL A 251 -20.28 18.05 18.66
N MET A 252 -19.74 18.02 17.43
CA MET A 252 -18.32 17.69 17.21
C MET A 252 -17.35 18.65 17.90
N GLY A 253 -17.69 19.95 17.94
CA GLY A 253 -16.95 20.96 18.70
C GLY A 253 -16.93 20.67 20.20
N LEU A 254 -18.08 20.33 20.79
CA LEU A 254 -18.18 19.97 22.22
C LEU A 254 -17.37 18.71 22.54
N VAL A 255 -17.40 17.70 21.67
CA VAL A 255 -16.60 16.47 21.86
C VAL A 255 -15.10 16.77 21.75
N HIS A 256 -14.69 17.60 20.78
CA HIS A 256 -13.32 18.06 20.66
C HIS A 256 -12.85 18.80 21.91
N GLU A 257 -13.63 19.75 22.42
CA GLU A 257 -13.33 20.50 23.65
C GLU A 257 -13.22 19.56 24.86
N SER A 258 -14.16 18.62 25.01
CA SER A 258 -14.12 17.60 26.06
C SER A 258 -12.83 16.78 26.02
N PHE A 259 -12.36 16.34 24.84
CA PHE A 259 -11.09 15.64 24.73
C PHE A 259 -9.90 16.50 25.15
N LEU A 260 -9.87 17.77 24.76
CA LEU A 260 -8.79 18.68 25.15
C LEU A 260 -8.78 18.95 26.65
N GLU A 261 -9.95 19.09 27.30
CA GLU A 261 -10.05 19.23 28.74
C GLU A 261 -9.56 17.99 29.48
N GLN A 262 -9.96 16.79 29.03
CA GLN A 262 -9.50 15.52 29.58
C GLN A 262 -7.98 15.37 29.44
N ALA A 263 -7.43 15.67 28.27
CA ALA A 263 -5.98 15.66 28.03
C ALA A 263 -5.26 16.62 28.97
N LYS A 264 -5.81 17.82 29.20
CA LYS A 264 -5.24 18.81 30.12
C LYS A 264 -5.26 18.32 31.57
N LYS A 265 -6.33 17.67 32.01
CA LYS A 265 -6.46 17.06 33.35
C LYS A 265 -5.42 15.95 33.56
N LEU A 266 -5.21 15.11 32.55
CA LEU A 266 -4.22 14.02 32.58
C LEU A 266 -2.79 14.47 32.23
N LYS A 267 -2.58 15.77 31.97
CA LYS A 267 -1.29 16.32 31.48
C LYS A 267 -0.76 15.62 30.22
N LEU A 268 -1.66 15.08 29.39
CA LEU A 268 -1.35 14.44 28.12
C LEU A 268 -0.84 15.50 27.12
N PRO A 269 0.39 15.35 26.57
CA PRO A 269 0.95 16.33 25.67
C PRO A 269 0.20 16.41 24.33
N VAL A 270 -0.39 17.58 24.04
CA VAL A 270 -1.00 17.91 22.74
C VAL A 270 -0.21 19.05 22.10
N ARG A 271 0.54 18.75 21.04
CA ARG A 271 1.39 19.69 20.31
C ARG A 271 0.69 20.19 19.05
N TYR A 272 0.56 21.51 18.95
CA TYR A 272 0.04 22.16 17.75
C TYR A 272 1.18 22.54 16.81
N ALA A 273 1.65 21.58 16.04
CA ALA A 273 2.72 21.71 15.07
C ALA A 273 2.58 20.65 13.97
N ASP A 274 3.20 20.88 12.83
CA ASP A 274 3.27 19.88 11.76
C ASP A 274 4.22 18.74 12.17
N ILE A 275 3.94 17.53 11.72
CA ILE A 275 4.80 16.35 11.91
C ILE A 275 5.30 15.87 10.55
N ASP A 276 6.60 15.78 10.36
CA ASP A 276 7.19 15.36 9.09
C ASP A 276 7.71 13.93 9.14
N GLN A 277 8.10 13.40 7.97
CA GLN A 277 8.64 12.06 7.84
C GLN A 277 9.94 11.82 8.63
N ALA A 278 10.72 12.87 8.91
CA ALA A 278 11.96 12.75 9.68
C ALA A 278 11.61 12.51 11.15
N LYS A 279 10.67 13.30 11.70
CA LYS A 279 10.17 13.12 13.06
C LYS A 279 9.53 11.75 13.26
N LEU A 280 8.78 11.24 12.27
CA LEU A 280 8.18 9.90 12.34
C LEU A 280 9.26 8.81 12.41
N ALA A 281 10.26 8.89 11.54
CA ALA A 281 11.40 7.97 11.55
C ALA A 281 12.17 8.04 12.88
N ASP A 282 12.41 9.24 13.41
CA ASP A 282 13.08 9.44 14.71
C ASP A 282 12.28 8.83 15.87
N CYS A 283 10.95 8.95 15.86
CA CYS A 283 10.10 8.34 16.89
C CYS A 283 10.20 6.81 16.82
N TYR A 284 10.06 6.26 15.61
CA TYR A 284 10.17 4.82 15.38
C TYR A 284 11.53 4.27 15.82
N ALA A 285 12.63 4.94 15.44
CA ALA A 285 13.99 4.58 15.80
C ALA A 285 14.27 4.62 17.32
N ARG A 286 13.57 5.48 18.07
CA ARG A 286 13.71 5.57 19.54
C ARG A 286 13.01 4.45 20.30
N GLY A 287 12.15 3.67 19.66
CA GLY A 287 11.29 2.78 20.40
C GLY A 287 9.86 3.31 20.61
N ASP A 288 9.44 4.38 19.94
CA ASP A 288 8.06 4.83 20.01
C ASP A 288 7.23 4.12 18.91
N ASN A 289 5.94 3.84 19.16
CA ASN A 289 5.02 3.38 18.11
C ASN A 289 4.15 4.54 17.65
N VAL A 290 3.94 4.67 16.33
CA VAL A 290 3.31 5.87 15.77
C VAL A 290 2.09 5.50 14.94
N LEU A 291 0.94 6.04 15.32
CA LEU A 291 -0.25 6.09 14.49
C LEU A 291 -0.25 7.40 13.71
N ILE A 292 -0.63 7.35 12.45
CA ILE A 292 -0.79 8.56 11.64
C ILE A 292 -2.08 8.53 10.85
N LEU A 293 -2.69 9.70 10.73
CA LEU A 293 -3.82 9.89 9.85
C LEU A 293 -3.33 10.12 8.42
N ILE A 294 -3.82 9.29 7.51
CA ILE A 294 -3.61 9.44 6.07
C ILE A 294 -4.95 9.64 5.37
N SER A 295 -4.90 10.18 4.15
CA SER A 295 -6.02 10.12 3.21
C SER A 295 -5.79 8.98 2.23
N THR A 296 -6.74 8.05 2.17
CA THR A 296 -6.70 6.92 1.22
C THR A 296 -7.02 7.35 -0.22
N TYR A 297 -7.30 8.62 -0.50
CA TYR A 297 -7.72 9.10 -1.83
C TYR A 297 -6.83 8.64 -2.99
N ARG A 298 -5.51 8.47 -2.79
CA ARG A 298 -4.62 7.92 -3.84
C ARG A 298 -4.60 6.39 -3.93
N LEU A 299 -5.09 5.68 -2.91
CA LEU A 299 -5.17 4.23 -2.82
C LEU A 299 -6.55 3.72 -3.31
N ASP A 300 -7.64 4.38 -2.93
CA ASP A 300 -9.03 3.88 -3.14
C ASP A 300 -10.01 4.94 -3.71
N ASN A 301 -9.55 6.16 -4.02
CA ASN A 301 -10.37 7.32 -4.39
C ASN A 301 -11.41 7.77 -3.33
N ARG A 302 -11.32 7.30 -2.08
CA ARG A 302 -12.19 7.71 -0.97
C ARG A 302 -11.56 8.87 -0.20
N LYS A 303 -12.37 9.86 0.15
CA LYS A 303 -11.96 11.03 0.94
C LYS A 303 -12.25 10.83 2.42
N ALA A 304 -12.00 9.62 2.94
CA ALA A 304 -12.19 9.29 4.34
C ALA A 304 -10.86 9.48 5.12
N PRO A 305 -10.93 9.94 6.39
CA PRO A 305 -9.76 9.94 7.27
C PRO A 305 -9.47 8.49 7.67
N HIS A 306 -8.23 8.04 7.47
CA HIS A 306 -7.82 6.66 7.75
C HIS A 306 -6.61 6.61 8.66
N TRP A 307 -6.66 5.76 9.69
CA TRP A 307 -5.57 5.58 10.65
C TRP A 307 -4.77 4.34 10.29
N VAL A 308 -3.44 4.51 10.26
CA VAL A 308 -2.47 3.43 10.02
C VAL A 308 -1.33 3.51 11.03
N VAL A 309 -0.61 2.41 11.21
CA VAL A 309 0.54 2.34 12.14
C VAL A 309 1.84 2.26 11.37
N LEU A 310 2.81 3.11 11.70
CA LEU A 310 4.15 3.03 11.14
C LEU A 310 4.84 1.74 11.60
N SER A 311 5.23 0.89 10.65
CA SER A 311 5.82 -0.43 10.89
C SER A 311 7.25 -0.58 10.37
N GLY A 312 7.84 0.51 9.85
CA GLY A 312 9.24 0.56 9.43
C GLY A 312 9.53 1.72 8.49
N TYR A 313 10.79 1.90 8.12
CA TYR A 313 11.21 2.84 7.09
C TYR A 313 12.54 2.43 6.45
N ASP A 314 12.80 2.90 5.23
CA ASP A 314 14.10 2.82 4.57
C ASP A 314 14.43 4.15 3.85
N GLU A 315 15.44 4.16 2.97
CA GLU A 315 15.79 5.35 2.17
C GLU A 315 14.69 5.78 1.19
N HIS A 316 13.77 4.89 0.82
CA HIS A 316 12.78 5.11 -0.24
C HIS A 316 11.36 5.30 0.31
N CYS A 317 11.03 4.65 1.41
CA CYS A 317 9.67 4.46 1.91
C CYS A 317 9.56 4.64 3.43
N LEU A 318 8.34 5.00 3.84
CA LEU A 318 7.78 4.67 5.14
C LEU A 318 6.84 3.48 4.94
N TYR A 319 6.83 2.54 5.87
CA TYR A 319 6.00 1.34 5.79
C TYR A 319 4.92 1.38 6.86
N PHE A 320 3.71 0.98 6.49
CA PHE A 320 2.56 1.04 7.41
C PHE A 320 1.85 -0.30 7.51
N HIS A 321 1.31 -0.59 8.68
CA HIS A 321 0.23 -1.55 8.83
C HIS A 321 -1.10 -0.83 8.59
N ASP A 322 -1.83 -1.28 7.58
CA ASP A 322 -3.19 -0.86 7.31
C ASP A 322 -4.14 -1.84 8.01
N PRO A 323 -5.00 -1.39 8.95
CA PRO A 323 -5.96 -2.29 9.58
C PRO A 323 -7.11 -2.71 8.66
N ASP A 324 -7.31 -2.03 7.52
CA ASP A 324 -8.41 -2.31 6.62
C ASP A 324 -8.02 -3.38 5.60
N LEU A 325 -8.76 -4.49 5.60
CA LEU A 325 -8.64 -5.58 4.63
C LEU A 325 -9.44 -5.32 3.34
N GLU A 326 -10.06 -4.14 3.17
CA GLU A 326 -11.04 -3.79 2.13
C GLU A 326 -11.07 -4.76 0.93
N MET A 327 -12.06 -5.65 0.91
CA MET A 327 -12.36 -6.47 -0.27
C MET A 327 -12.71 -5.52 -1.40
N GLY A 328 -11.90 -5.51 -2.47
CA GLY A 328 -12.13 -4.65 -3.61
C GLY A 328 -13.52 -4.91 -4.22
N PRO A 329 -14.15 -3.91 -4.87
CA PRO A 329 -15.52 -4.00 -5.40
C PRO A 329 -15.72 -5.03 -6.55
N TYR A 330 -14.70 -5.82 -6.88
CA TYR A 330 -14.70 -6.78 -7.99
C TYR A 330 -14.33 -8.21 -7.58
N GLU A 331 -14.27 -8.52 -6.29
CA GLU A 331 -13.85 -9.86 -5.80
C GLU A 331 -15.07 -10.68 -5.33
N THR A 332 -15.18 -11.90 -5.85
CA THR A 332 -16.18 -12.88 -5.41
C THR A 332 -15.69 -13.58 -4.13
N ILE A 333 -16.63 -14.12 -3.37
CA ILE A 333 -16.49 -14.77 -2.04
C ILE A 333 -15.46 -15.94 -1.98
N ALA A 334 -14.72 -16.21 -3.06
CA ALA A 334 -13.75 -17.30 -3.15
C ALA A 334 -12.30 -16.94 -2.74
N ASP A 335 -11.97 -15.68 -2.46
CA ASP A 335 -10.62 -15.24 -2.04
C ASP A 335 -10.49 -15.13 -0.50
N GLU A 336 -10.89 -16.19 0.23
CA GLU A 336 -10.74 -16.30 1.70
C GLU A 336 -9.26 -16.31 2.16
N ASN A 337 -8.29 -16.33 1.22
CA ASN A 337 -6.85 -16.33 1.46
C ASN A 337 -6.15 -15.04 1.03
N ARG A 338 -6.83 -13.88 0.97
CA ARG A 338 -6.11 -12.59 0.95
C ARG A 338 -5.37 -12.46 2.29
N ASP A 339 -4.13 -12.95 2.27
CA ASP A 339 -3.25 -13.03 3.42
C ASP A 339 -3.08 -11.63 4.03
N SER A 340 -3.08 -11.57 5.36
CA SER A 340 -2.64 -10.44 6.20
C SER A 340 -1.36 -9.73 5.72
N ILE A 341 -0.60 -10.34 4.81
CA ILE A 341 0.63 -9.84 4.18
C ILE A 341 0.39 -8.58 3.35
N GLU A 342 -0.73 -8.43 2.63
CA GLU A 342 -0.94 -7.26 1.74
C GLU A 342 -1.19 -5.96 2.51
N CYS A 343 -1.78 -6.05 3.71
CA CYS A 343 -2.01 -4.92 4.61
C CYS A 343 -0.85 -4.71 5.60
N GLN A 344 0.19 -5.55 5.50
CA GLN A 344 1.41 -5.44 6.29
C GLN A 344 2.53 -4.75 5.52
N HIS A 345 3.19 -3.80 6.19
CA HIS A 345 4.31 -3.05 5.61
C HIS A 345 3.96 -2.48 4.22
N VAL A 346 2.79 -1.86 4.12
CA VAL A 346 2.36 -1.14 2.92
C VAL A 346 3.34 0.01 2.68
N PRO A 347 4.09 0.02 1.56
CA PRO A 347 5.09 1.04 1.32
C PRO A 347 4.43 2.33 0.83
N ILE A 348 4.69 3.42 1.53
CA ILE A 348 4.42 4.78 1.04
C ILE A 348 5.75 5.44 0.72
N ALA A 349 5.93 5.80 -0.56
CA ALA A 349 7.11 6.53 -1.00
C ALA A 349 7.28 7.83 -0.20
N ARG A 350 8.50 8.11 0.26
CA ARG A 350 8.82 9.34 1.02
C ARG A 350 8.35 10.63 0.33
N GLN A 351 8.48 10.68 -0.99
CA GLN A 351 8.05 11.83 -1.80
C GLN A 351 6.52 12.02 -1.84
N ASP A 352 5.75 10.93 -1.73
CA ASP A 352 4.29 10.97 -1.80
C ASP A 352 3.66 11.18 -0.41
N PHE A 353 4.38 10.78 0.64
CA PHE A 353 3.94 10.85 2.03
C PHE A 353 3.48 12.25 2.46
N ALA A 354 4.20 13.30 2.05
CA ALA A 354 3.84 14.69 2.41
C ALA A 354 2.42 15.08 1.93
N SER A 355 1.96 14.50 0.82
CA SER A 355 0.62 14.73 0.29
C SER A 355 -0.42 13.77 0.88
N MET A 356 -0.05 12.50 1.14
CA MET A 356 -0.97 11.49 1.68
C MET A 356 -1.29 11.71 3.16
N SER A 357 -0.37 12.29 3.93
CA SER A 357 -0.56 12.63 5.34
C SER A 357 -1.45 13.88 5.57
N LEU A 358 -2.04 14.44 4.52
CA LEU A 358 -2.91 15.62 4.61
C LEU A 358 -4.36 15.22 4.35
N PHE A 359 -5.25 15.65 5.25
CA PHE A 359 -6.67 15.38 5.19
C PHE A 359 -7.52 16.65 5.11
N GLY A 360 -8.55 16.63 4.25
CA GLY A 360 -9.55 17.69 4.16
C GLY A 360 -9.05 19.02 3.56
N SER A 361 -9.95 19.99 3.43
CA SER A 361 -9.65 21.32 2.86
C SER A 361 -8.70 22.13 3.73
N ARG A 362 -8.73 21.91 5.06
CA ARG A 362 -7.81 22.52 6.02
C ARG A 362 -6.44 21.85 6.06
N ARG A 363 -6.19 20.83 5.23
CA ARG A 363 -4.92 20.10 5.12
C ARG A 363 -4.41 19.62 6.49
N LEU A 364 -5.29 18.98 7.26
CA LEU A 364 -4.98 18.44 8.57
C LEU A 364 -3.93 17.33 8.47
N ARG A 365 -2.84 17.46 9.22
CA ARG A 365 -1.92 16.38 9.55
C ARG A 365 -1.99 16.12 11.04
N THR A 366 -2.09 14.85 11.42
CA THR A 366 -2.09 14.47 12.84
C THR A 366 -1.52 13.08 13.04
N ALA A 367 -0.83 12.90 14.17
CA ALA A 367 -0.26 11.64 14.59
C ALA A 367 -0.42 11.45 16.11
N VAL A 368 -0.47 10.19 16.53
CA VAL A 368 -0.43 9.77 17.93
C VAL A 368 0.82 8.93 18.12
N ILE A 369 1.67 9.36 19.06
CA ILE A 369 2.91 8.68 19.41
C ILE A 369 2.69 7.97 20.75
N LEU A 370 2.91 6.67 20.79
CA LEU A 370 2.82 5.85 21.99
C LEU A 370 4.20 5.42 22.45
N ARG A 371 4.38 5.35 23.77
CA ARG A 371 5.59 4.85 24.42
C ARG A 371 5.22 3.87 25.51
N LYS A 372 6.16 2.97 25.81
CA LYS A 372 6.05 2.15 27.01
C LYS A 372 6.25 3.08 28.24
N PRO A 373 5.40 2.96 29.28
CA PRO A 373 5.55 3.74 30.51
C PRO A 373 6.86 3.49 31.26
#